data_AF-R8B110-F1
#
_entry.id   AF-R8B110-F1
#
_cell.length_a   1.000
_cell.length_b   1.000
_cell.length_c   1.000
_cell.angle_alpha   90.00
_cell.angle_beta   90.00
_cell.angle_gamma   90.00
#
_symmetry.space_group_name_H-M   'P 1'
#
loop_
_entity.id
_entity.type
_entity.pdbx_description
1 polymer ?
#
loop_
_entity_poly.entity_id
_entity_poly.type
_entity_poly.pdbx_seq_one_letter_code
_entity_poly.pdbx_strand_id
1 'polypeptide(L)'
;MKHTLSLCLTLVVTLLFTTSTLAADRLTNEKVRAFISTLQEAETLDDDFDQLNEQMPGSGNPSEMPDFSSIFSDSVNQMRGHEAYNRMEGIVKENGFDSMEEWGATGDRVFQAWMAIEMEDQHPQMARKMAAAMDEINNNPNLSEAQKEQMRAMMGGATAAMESARQAPESDKQAVRPHMQALRAVTESGER
;
A
#
# COMPACT_ATOMS: atom_id res chain seq x y z
N MET A 1 -37.66 -38.31 38.78
CA MET A 1 -36.25 -38.27 38.32
C MET A 1 -36.13 -38.39 36.78
N LYS A 2 -36.99 -37.74 35.98
CA LYS A 2 -36.91 -37.76 34.51
C LYS A 2 -36.86 -36.36 33.87
N HIS A 3 -37.09 -35.30 34.65
CA HIS A 3 -37.04 -33.91 34.16
C HIS A 3 -35.74 -33.19 34.47
N THR A 4 -34.88 -33.73 35.35
CA THR A 4 -33.56 -33.14 35.66
C THR A 4 -32.49 -33.52 34.65
N LEU A 5 -32.64 -34.65 33.95
CA LEU A 5 -31.67 -35.10 32.93
C LEU A 5 -31.82 -34.32 31.60
N SER A 6 -33.03 -33.89 31.27
CA SER A 6 -33.32 -33.16 30.03
C SER A 6 -32.89 -31.69 30.08
N LEU A 7 -32.65 -31.14 31.28
CA LEU A 7 -32.27 -29.73 31.45
C LEU A 7 -30.75 -29.53 31.36
N CYS A 8 -29.95 -30.56 31.70
CA CYS A 8 -28.50 -30.49 31.57
C CYS A 8 -28.00 -30.71 30.14
N LEU A 9 -28.79 -31.35 29.27
CA LEU A 9 -28.37 -31.63 27.89
C LEU A 9 -28.54 -30.40 26.97
N THR A 10 -29.41 -29.46 27.31
CA THR A 10 -29.65 -28.25 26.51
C THR A 10 -28.68 -27.11 26.82
N LEU A 11 -27.95 -27.16 27.95
CA LEU A 11 -27.03 -26.09 28.35
C LEU A 11 -25.62 -26.23 27.76
N VAL A 12 -25.27 -27.40 27.22
CA VAL A 12 -23.91 -27.69 26.72
C VAL A 12 -23.75 -27.35 25.22
N VAL A 13 -24.84 -27.20 24.47
CA VAL A 13 -24.77 -26.98 23.00
C VAL A 13 -24.58 -25.50 22.62
N THR A 14 -24.83 -24.55 23.52
CA THR A 14 -24.67 -23.11 23.26
C THR A 14 -23.26 -22.57 23.48
N LEU A 15 -22.30 -23.40 23.92
CA LEU A 15 -20.92 -22.99 24.17
C LEU A 15 -19.96 -23.22 22.99
N LEU A 16 -20.49 -23.36 21.77
CA LEU A 16 -19.73 -23.43 20.51
C LEU A 16 -19.85 -22.13 19.68
N PHE A 17 -20.31 -21.04 20.29
CA PHE A 17 -20.22 -19.73 19.66
C PHE A 17 -18.79 -19.20 19.73
N THR A 18 -18.07 -19.50 18.64
CA THR A 18 -17.17 -18.57 17.96
C THR A 18 -16.08 -17.98 18.84
N THR A 19 -15.00 -18.72 19.02
CA THR A 19 -13.68 -18.08 19.05
C THR A 19 -13.42 -17.51 17.66
N SER A 20 -14.01 -16.35 17.37
CA SER A 20 -13.47 -15.48 16.34
C SER A 20 -12.09 -15.10 16.84
N THR A 21 -11.07 -15.85 16.41
CA THR A 21 -9.71 -15.34 16.43
C THR A 21 -9.81 -13.99 15.74
N LEU A 22 -9.61 -12.91 16.49
CA LEU A 22 -9.27 -11.61 15.93
C LEU A 22 -8.01 -11.86 15.11
N ALA A 23 -8.20 -12.27 13.86
CA ALA A 23 -7.16 -12.27 12.88
C ALA A 23 -6.72 -10.82 12.86
N ALA A 24 -5.50 -10.55 13.31
CA ALA A 24 -4.87 -9.26 13.07
C ALA A 24 -5.15 -8.91 11.61
N ASP A 25 -5.59 -7.67 11.38
CA ASP A 25 -6.01 -7.19 10.07
C ASP A 25 -4.84 -7.30 9.08
N ARG A 26 -4.69 -8.47 8.48
CA ARG A 26 -3.57 -8.88 7.65
C ARG A 26 -4.03 -8.74 6.23
N LEU A 27 -3.20 -8.10 5.41
CA LEU A 27 -3.41 -8.08 3.98
C LEU A 27 -3.38 -9.53 3.47
N THR A 28 -4.47 -9.97 2.85
CA THR A 28 -4.60 -11.33 2.31
C THR A 28 -4.45 -11.33 0.79
N ASN A 29 -4.08 -12.46 0.22
CA ASN A 29 -4.05 -12.64 -1.24
C ASN A 29 -5.40 -12.33 -1.91
N GLU A 30 -6.50 -12.58 -1.20
CA GLU A 30 -7.86 -12.28 -1.68
C GLU A 30 -8.10 -10.78 -1.73
N LYS A 31 -7.75 -10.04 -0.65
CA LYS A 31 -7.90 -8.58 -0.63
C LYS A 31 -6.98 -7.87 -1.62
N VAL A 32 -5.76 -8.38 -1.86
CA VAL A 32 -4.87 -7.86 -2.93
C VAL A 32 -5.51 -8.06 -4.30
N ARG A 33 -6.06 -9.25 -4.57
CA ARG A 33 -6.72 -9.55 -5.85
C ARG A 33 -7.96 -8.71 -6.06
N ALA A 34 -8.81 -8.58 -5.04
CA ALA A 34 -10.00 -7.75 -5.06
C ALA A 34 -9.62 -6.29 -5.35
N PHE A 35 -8.59 -5.77 -4.68
CA PHE A 35 -8.08 -4.43 -4.94
C PHE A 35 -7.64 -4.25 -6.41
N ILE A 36 -6.87 -5.19 -6.97
CA ILE A 36 -6.47 -5.11 -8.38
C ILE A 36 -7.69 -5.14 -9.32
N SER A 37 -8.68 -6.00 -9.03
CA SER A 37 -9.93 -6.07 -9.82
C SER A 37 -10.68 -4.74 -9.78
N THR A 38 -10.79 -4.10 -8.62
CA THR A 38 -11.42 -2.78 -8.53
C THR A 38 -10.70 -1.71 -9.35
N LEU A 39 -9.36 -1.74 -9.44
CA LEU A 39 -8.62 -0.80 -10.29
C LEU A 39 -8.92 -1.04 -11.77
N GLN A 40 -8.95 -2.31 -12.20
CA GLN A 40 -9.25 -2.69 -13.59
C GLN A 40 -10.68 -2.35 -14.01
N GLU A 41 -11.64 -2.49 -13.08
CA GLU A 41 -13.04 -2.12 -13.32
C GLU A 41 -13.24 -0.61 -13.28
N ALA A 42 -12.50 0.10 -12.42
CA ALA A 42 -12.54 1.56 -12.32
C ALA A 42 -12.01 2.26 -13.59
N GLU A 43 -11.10 1.65 -14.36
CA GLU A 43 -10.68 2.15 -15.70
C GLU A 43 -11.88 2.34 -16.65
N THR A 44 -13.00 1.64 -16.42
CA THR A 44 -14.21 1.83 -17.24
C THR A 44 -15.00 3.10 -16.89
N LEU A 45 -14.57 3.85 -15.86
CA LEU A 45 -15.19 5.09 -15.39
C LEU A 45 -14.47 6.36 -15.90
N ASP A 46 -13.55 6.24 -16.86
CA ASP A 46 -12.69 7.34 -17.36
C ASP A 46 -13.43 8.68 -17.58
N ASP A 47 -14.62 8.66 -18.20
CA ASP A 47 -15.41 9.88 -18.48
C ASP A 47 -15.80 10.69 -17.21
N ASP A 48 -15.96 10.03 -16.07
CA ASP A 48 -16.32 10.68 -14.80
C ASP A 48 -15.09 11.19 -14.03
N PHE A 49 -13.95 10.51 -14.17
CA PHE A 49 -12.68 10.92 -13.57
C PHE A 49 -12.10 12.16 -14.28
N ASP A 50 -12.30 12.28 -15.60
CA ASP A 50 -11.97 13.50 -16.35
C ASP A 50 -12.76 14.72 -15.83
N GLN A 51 -14.06 14.57 -15.58
CA GLN A 51 -14.87 15.63 -14.98
C GLN A 51 -14.45 15.99 -13.56
N LEU A 52 -14.00 15.00 -12.76
CA LEU A 52 -13.47 15.25 -11.42
C LEU A 52 -12.17 16.06 -11.48
N ASN A 53 -11.27 15.71 -12.40
CA ASN A 53 -9.98 16.37 -12.58
C ASN A 53 -10.13 17.84 -13.03
N GLU A 54 -11.14 18.13 -13.86
CA GLU A 54 -11.50 19.51 -14.24
C GLU A 54 -12.09 20.33 -13.09
N GLN A 55 -12.71 19.69 -12.12
CA GLN A 55 -13.38 20.33 -10.96
C GLN A 55 -12.47 20.46 -9.73
N MET A 56 -11.29 19.83 -9.74
CA MET A 56 -10.33 19.86 -8.65
C MET A 56 -9.35 21.04 -8.84
N PRO A 57 -9.41 22.10 -8.00
CA PRO A 57 -8.38 23.11 -8.00
C PRO A 57 -7.08 22.48 -7.51
N GLY A 58 -6.04 22.48 -8.37
CA GLY A 58 -4.74 21.83 -8.17
C GLY A 58 -4.32 21.73 -6.70
N SER A 59 -4.55 20.56 -6.12
CA SER A 59 -4.33 20.26 -4.72
C SER A 59 -2.85 19.96 -4.49
N GLY A 60 -2.11 20.96 -4.03
CA GLY A 60 -0.79 20.73 -3.43
C GLY A 60 0.15 21.91 -3.51
N ASN A 61 0.79 22.22 -2.38
CA ASN A 61 2.00 23.04 -2.38
C ASN A 61 3.11 22.20 -3.05
N PRO A 62 3.72 22.63 -4.18
CA PRO A 62 4.72 21.83 -4.93
C PRO A 62 5.99 21.48 -4.13
N SER A 63 6.09 21.98 -2.89
CA SER A 63 7.27 21.88 -2.03
C SER A 63 7.21 20.72 -1.03
N GLU A 64 6.05 20.07 -0.85
CA GLU A 64 5.91 18.90 0.01
C GLU A 64 6.05 17.63 -0.83
N MET A 65 6.94 16.72 -0.42
CA MET A 65 6.99 15.40 -1.04
C MET A 65 5.66 14.69 -0.76
N PRO A 66 5.03 14.05 -1.77
CA PRO A 66 3.79 13.32 -1.57
C PRO A 66 3.97 12.24 -0.50
N ASP A 67 3.01 12.14 0.43
CA ASP A 67 2.95 11.00 1.33
C ASP A 67 2.39 9.79 0.58
N PHE A 68 3.30 8.97 0.07
CA PHE A 68 2.97 7.76 -0.67
C PHE A 68 2.34 6.66 0.20
N SER A 69 2.31 6.82 1.53
CA SER A 69 1.72 5.83 2.43
C SER A 69 0.19 5.90 2.52
N SER A 70 -0.43 6.99 2.05
CA SER A 70 -1.87 7.24 2.19
C SER A 70 -2.57 7.63 0.88
N ILE A 71 -1.93 7.38 -0.27
CA ILE A 71 -2.37 7.89 -1.58
C ILE A 71 -3.80 7.46 -1.96
N PHE A 72 -4.21 6.23 -1.64
CA PHE A 72 -5.56 5.73 -1.94
C PHE A 72 -6.57 6.24 -0.92
N SER A 73 -6.24 6.26 0.37
CA SER A 73 -7.09 6.87 1.39
C SER A 73 -7.35 8.37 1.12
N ASP A 74 -6.34 9.10 0.67
CA ASP A 74 -6.47 10.50 0.29
C ASP A 74 -7.33 10.67 -0.95
N SER A 75 -7.22 9.76 -1.94
CA SER A 75 -8.07 9.75 -3.12
C SER A 75 -9.55 9.50 -2.77
N VAL A 76 -9.82 8.56 -1.85
CA VAL A 76 -11.17 8.31 -1.33
C VAL A 76 -11.75 9.58 -0.69
N ASN A 77 -10.96 10.29 0.11
CA ASN A 77 -11.39 11.51 0.77
C ASN A 77 -11.67 12.65 -0.23
N GLN A 78 -10.84 12.78 -1.27
CA GLN A 78 -11.02 13.78 -2.32
C GLN A 78 -12.29 13.53 -3.16
N MET A 79 -12.63 12.27 -3.42
CA MET A 79 -13.85 11.94 -4.17
C MET A 79 -15.14 12.19 -3.38
N ARG A 80 -15.10 12.31 -2.05
CA ARG A 80 -16.31 12.44 -1.23
C ARG A 80 -17.18 13.61 -1.69
N GLY A 81 -18.46 13.34 -1.90
CA GLY A 81 -19.43 14.33 -2.36
C GLY A 81 -19.52 14.49 -3.87
N HIS A 82 -18.66 13.83 -4.65
CA HIS A 82 -18.75 13.74 -6.11
C HIS A 82 -19.50 12.47 -6.55
N GLU A 83 -20.07 12.50 -7.76
CA GLU A 83 -20.77 11.36 -8.34
C GLU A 83 -19.86 10.13 -8.51
N ALA A 84 -18.59 10.37 -8.86
CA ALA A 84 -17.55 9.35 -8.96
C ALA A 84 -17.42 8.50 -7.69
N TYR A 85 -17.62 9.07 -6.50
CA TYR A 85 -17.57 8.33 -5.24
C TYR A 85 -18.62 7.22 -5.18
N ASN A 86 -19.87 7.51 -5.58
CA ASN A 86 -20.96 6.54 -5.49
C ASN A 86 -20.78 5.39 -6.49
N ARG A 87 -20.27 5.69 -7.69
CA ARG A 87 -19.99 4.66 -8.71
C ARG A 87 -18.82 3.79 -8.27
N MET A 88 -17.74 4.40 -7.79
CA MET A 88 -16.59 3.68 -7.25
C MET A 88 -16.98 2.84 -6.04
N GLU A 89 -17.83 3.34 -5.15
CA GLU A 89 -18.35 2.57 -4.01
C GLU A 89 -19.10 1.31 -4.45
N GLY A 90 -19.84 1.37 -5.56
CA GLY A 90 -20.48 0.20 -6.18
C GLY A 90 -19.47 -0.88 -6.56
N ILE A 91 -18.45 -0.51 -7.35
CA ILE A 91 -17.37 -1.41 -7.77
C ILE A 91 -16.64 -2.01 -6.56
N VAL A 92 -16.33 -1.17 -5.58
CA VAL A 92 -15.64 -1.56 -4.34
C VAL A 92 -16.45 -2.61 -3.56
N LYS A 93 -17.76 -2.40 -3.40
CA LYS A 93 -18.64 -3.36 -2.71
C LYS A 93 -18.84 -4.65 -3.50
N GLU A 94 -18.96 -4.58 -4.82
CA GLU A 94 -19.07 -5.76 -5.69
C GLU A 94 -17.83 -6.65 -5.61
N ASN A 95 -16.67 -6.05 -5.36
CA ASN A 95 -15.40 -6.74 -5.15
C ASN A 95 -15.15 -7.18 -3.70
N GLY A 96 -16.14 -7.08 -2.81
CA GLY A 96 -16.09 -7.66 -1.47
C GLY A 96 -15.39 -6.80 -0.41
N PHE A 97 -15.33 -5.48 -0.62
CA PHE A 97 -14.99 -4.53 0.43
C PHE A 97 -16.26 -4.03 1.12
N ASP A 98 -16.18 -3.83 2.44
CA ASP A 98 -17.26 -3.32 3.26
C ASP A 98 -17.49 -1.82 3.01
N SER A 99 -16.42 -1.08 2.67
CA SER A 99 -16.49 0.35 2.39
C SER A 99 -15.34 0.89 1.54
N MET A 100 -15.50 2.12 1.03
CA MET A 100 -14.45 2.88 0.35
C MET A 100 -13.23 3.13 1.25
N GLU A 101 -13.44 3.30 2.56
CA GLU A 101 -12.35 3.49 3.53
C GLU A 101 -11.54 2.21 3.72
N GLU A 102 -12.19 1.05 3.79
CA GLU A 102 -11.48 -0.24 3.85
C GLU A 102 -10.66 -0.46 2.56
N TRP A 103 -11.24 -0.11 1.41
CA TRP A 103 -10.58 -0.19 0.12
C TRP A 103 -9.36 0.74 0.03
N GLY A 104 -9.49 2.00 0.44
CA GLY A 104 -8.39 2.97 0.46
C GLY A 104 -7.23 2.50 1.35
N ALA A 105 -7.54 2.09 2.58
CA ALA A 105 -6.53 1.57 3.51
C ALA A 105 -5.88 0.27 3.00
N THR A 106 -6.62 -0.57 2.28
CA THR A 106 -6.06 -1.76 1.61
C THR A 106 -5.10 -1.36 0.50
N GLY A 107 -5.49 -0.41 -0.35
CA GLY A 107 -4.67 0.10 -1.45
C GLY A 107 -3.34 0.68 -0.98
N ASP A 108 -3.37 1.47 0.10
CA ASP A 108 -2.19 2.05 0.72
C ASP A 108 -1.18 0.97 1.15
N ARG A 109 -1.66 -0.08 1.82
CA ARG A 109 -0.83 -1.21 2.26
C ARG A 109 -0.29 -2.01 1.07
N VAL A 110 -1.11 -2.22 0.03
CA VAL A 110 -0.69 -2.89 -1.21
C VAL A 110 0.43 -2.11 -1.88
N PHE A 111 0.26 -0.79 -2.02
CA PHE A 111 1.23 0.08 -2.67
C PHE A 111 2.55 0.14 -1.89
N GLN A 112 2.47 0.33 -0.58
CA GLN A 112 3.66 0.34 0.28
C GLN A 112 4.42 -0.99 0.21
N ALA A 113 3.71 -2.13 0.27
CA ALA A 113 4.32 -3.45 0.14
C ALA A 113 4.92 -3.69 -1.26
N TRP A 114 4.24 -3.24 -2.31
CA TRP A 114 4.75 -3.33 -3.68
C TRP A 114 6.05 -2.53 -3.86
N MET A 115 6.06 -1.27 -3.43
CA MET A 115 7.24 -0.40 -3.47
C MET A 115 8.41 -1.00 -2.68
N ALA A 116 8.14 -1.56 -1.49
CA ALA A 116 9.16 -2.23 -0.70
C ALA A 116 9.77 -3.45 -1.42
N ILE A 117 8.95 -4.24 -2.14
CA ILE A 117 9.42 -5.39 -2.92
C ILE A 117 10.26 -4.93 -4.13
N GLU A 118 9.80 -3.92 -4.89
CA GLU A 118 10.57 -3.38 -6.02
C GLU A 118 11.93 -2.85 -5.56
N MET A 119 11.97 -2.18 -4.41
CA MET A 119 13.22 -1.71 -3.82
C MET A 119 14.13 -2.87 -3.34
N GLU A 120 13.57 -3.95 -2.79
CA GLU A 120 14.33 -5.16 -2.44
C GLU A 120 14.98 -5.82 -3.66
N ASP A 121 14.25 -5.92 -4.77
CA ASP A 121 14.76 -6.51 -6.00
C ASP A 121 15.90 -5.65 -6.61
N GLN A 122 15.79 -4.33 -6.48
CA GLN A 122 16.82 -3.37 -6.93
C GLN A 122 17.97 -3.21 -5.92
N HIS A 123 17.80 -3.64 -4.68
CA HIS A 123 18.74 -3.43 -3.57
C HIS A 123 20.18 -3.90 -3.88
N PRO A 124 20.44 -5.07 -4.50
CA PRO A 124 21.80 -5.49 -4.79
C PRO A 124 22.53 -4.56 -5.76
N GLN A 125 21.83 -3.98 -6.74
CA GLN A 125 22.43 -3.02 -7.67
C GLN A 125 22.62 -1.66 -7.01
N MET A 126 21.64 -1.20 -6.24
CA MET A 126 21.72 0.05 -5.49
C MET A 126 22.85 0.02 -4.47
N ALA A 127 22.99 -1.08 -3.72
CA ALA A 127 24.08 -1.28 -2.76
C ALA A 127 25.46 -1.23 -3.45
N ARG A 128 25.61 -1.83 -4.63
CA ARG A 128 26.86 -1.75 -5.42
C ARG A 128 27.15 -0.32 -5.88
N LYS A 129 26.15 0.39 -6.40
CA LYS A 129 26.30 1.80 -6.81
C LYS A 129 26.68 2.69 -5.63
N MET A 130 26.06 2.47 -4.48
CA MET A 130 26.34 3.19 -3.24
C MET A 130 27.77 2.94 -2.75
N ALA A 131 28.23 1.68 -2.77
CA ALA A 131 29.60 1.32 -2.43
C ALA A 131 30.60 1.99 -3.38
N ALA A 132 30.35 1.95 -4.69
CA ALA A 132 31.20 2.61 -5.68
C ALA A 132 31.27 4.13 -5.47
N ALA A 133 30.14 4.78 -5.15
CA ALA A 133 30.10 6.22 -4.85
C ALA A 133 30.89 6.56 -3.57
N MET A 134 30.86 5.70 -2.54
CA MET A 134 31.71 5.87 -1.36
C MET A 134 33.19 5.75 -1.68
N ASP A 135 33.57 4.75 -2.49
CA ASP A 135 34.95 4.58 -2.91
C ASP A 135 35.45 5.77 -3.73
N GLU A 136 34.60 6.34 -4.59
CA GLU A 136 34.93 7.55 -5.35
C GLU A 136 35.17 8.74 -4.41
N ILE A 137 34.28 8.99 -3.44
CA ILE A 137 34.44 10.08 -2.46
C ILE A 137 35.72 9.91 -1.65
N ASN A 138 36.01 8.70 -1.19
CA ASN A 138 37.19 8.43 -0.36
C ASN A 138 38.51 8.62 -1.13
N ASN A 139 38.55 8.16 -2.39
CA ASN A 139 39.74 8.18 -3.22
C ASN A 139 39.92 9.47 -4.04
N ASN A 140 38.95 10.39 -4.04
CA ASN A 140 39.05 11.62 -4.81
C ASN A 140 40.10 12.58 -4.20
N PRO A 141 41.22 12.86 -4.90
CA PRO A 141 42.28 13.73 -4.39
C PRO A 141 41.91 15.22 -4.44
N ASN A 142 40.83 15.59 -5.14
CA ASN A 142 40.38 16.98 -5.27
C ASN A 142 39.44 17.41 -4.13
N LEU A 143 39.06 16.49 -3.24
CA LEU A 143 38.22 16.77 -2.08
C LEU A 143 39.07 16.87 -0.82
N SER A 144 38.85 17.94 -0.04
CA SER A 144 39.38 18.01 1.32
C SER A 144 38.69 16.97 2.22
N GLU A 145 39.35 16.57 3.31
CA GLU A 145 38.77 15.63 4.27
C GLU A 145 37.44 16.12 4.87
N ALA A 146 37.30 17.44 5.09
CA ALA A 146 36.06 18.03 5.55
C ALA A 146 34.92 17.88 4.52
N GLN A 147 35.21 18.04 3.23
CA GLN A 147 34.24 17.83 2.15
C GLN A 147 33.87 16.35 2.01
N LYS A 148 34.84 15.44 2.12
CA LYS A 148 34.56 13.99 2.11
C LYS A 148 33.66 13.58 3.26
N GLU A 149 33.91 14.10 4.46
CA GLU A 149 33.08 13.83 5.65
C GLU A 149 31.63 14.30 5.43
N GLN A 150 31.44 15.52 4.91
CA GLN A 150 30.11 16.03 4.60
C GLN A 150 29.38 15.17 3.57
N MET A 151 30.06 14.73 2.51
CA MET A 151 29.47 13.86 1.48
C MET A 151 29.13 12.47 2.03
N ARG A 152 29.99 11.89 2.89
CA ARG A 152 29.70 10.62 3.59
C ARG A 152 28.47 10.74 4.49
N ALA A 153 28.36 11.82 5.25
CA ALA A 153 27.21 12.07 6.11
C ALA A 153 25.90 12.21 5.30
N MET A 154 25.94 12.91 4.16
CA MET A 154 24.79 13.06 3.28
C MET A 154 24.33 11.72 2.70
N MET A 155 25.25 10.87 2.25
CA MET A 155 24.94 9.53 1.75
C MET A 155 24.43 8.57 2.83
N GLY A 156 24.99 8.63 4.03
CA GLY A 156 24.49 7.86 5.18
C GLY A 156 23.05 8.23 5.53
N GLY A 157 22.73 9.53 5.52
CA GLY A 157 21.36 10.02 5.73
C GLY A 157 20.40 9.55 4.63
N ALA A 158 20.81 9.61 3.36
CA ALA A 158 20.01 9.10 2.24
C ALA A 158 19.75 7.59 2.35
N THR A 159 20.74 6.81 2.79
CA THR A 159 20.60 5.35 2.98
C THR A 159 19.63 5.02 4.11
N ALA A 160 19.72 5.72 5.25
CA ALA A 160 18.80 5.54 6.37
C ALA A 160 17.36 5.93 6.01
N ALA A 161 17.18 7.00 5.24
CA ALA A 161 15.87 7.41 4.74
C ALA A 161 15.27 6.37 3.79
N MET A 162 16.06 5.82 2.86
CA MET A 162 15.63 4.72 1.99
C MET A 162 15.24 3.49 2.79
N GLU A 163 16.02 3.11 3.81
CA GLU A 163 15.71 1.95 4.65
C GLU A 163 14.42 2.13 5.46
N SER A 164 14.16 3.35 5.94
CA SER A 164 12.91 3.67 6.61
C SER A 164 11.70 3.60 5.66
N ALA A 165 11.86 4.03 4.40
CA ALA A 165 10.81 3.95 3.38
C ALA A 165 10.49 2.49 2.97
N ARG A 166 11.40 1.55 3.21
CA ARG A 166 11.22 0.12 2.90
C ARG A 166 10.36 -0.66 3.90
N GLN A 167 9.94 -0.04 5.00
CA GLN A 167 9.29 -0.75 6.11
C GLN A 167 7.80 -1.02 5.82
N ALA A 168 7.51 -1.92 4.88
CA ALA A 168 6.21 -2.58 4.79
C ALA A 168 6.20 -3.84 5.68
N PRO A 169 5.08 -4.17 6.36
CA PRO A 169 4.96 -5.41 7.10
C PRO A 169 5.29 -6.64 6.22
N GLU A 170 6.08 -7.59 6.74
CA GLU A 170 6.45 -8.80 5.98
C GLU A 170 5.24 -9.62 5.53
N SER A 171 4.17 -9.64 6.33
CA SER A 171 2.90 -10.28 5.96
C SER A 171 2.30 -9.67 4.70
N ASP A 172 2.41 -8.36 4.55
CA ASP A 172 1.80 -7.63 3.45
C ASP A 172 2.63 -7.84 2.18
N LYS A 173 3.96 -7.82 2.31
CA LYS A 173 4.86 -8.23 1.22
C LYS A 173 4.58 -9.66 0.75
N GLN A 174 4.37 -10.61 1.66
CA GLN A 174 4.02 -11.99 1.29
C GLN A 174 2.70 -12.09 0.53
N ALA A 175 1.69 -11.30 0.90
CA ALA A 175 0.41 -11.25 0.21
C ALA A 175 0.53 -10.62 -1.18
N VAL A 176 1.43 -9.64 -1.37
CA VAL A 176 1.60 -8.90 -2.62
C VAL A 176 2.50 -9.61 -3.64
N ARG A 177 3.55 -10.32 -3.20
CA ARG A 177 4.53 -11.00 -4.10
C ARG A 177 3.91 -11.80 -5.26
N PRO A 178 2.83 -12.57 -5.09
CA PRO A 178 2.22 -13.31 -6.20
C PRO A 178 1.56 -12.44 -7.28
N HIS A 179 1.29 -11.16 -6.98
CA HIS A 179 0.51 -10.25 -7.84
C HIS A 179 1.34 -9.14 -8.49
N MET A 180 2.67 -9.15 -8.33
CA MET A 180 3.57 -8.11 -8.84
C MET A 180 3.38 -7.80 -10.33
N GLN A 181 3.15 -8.83 -11.16
CA GLN A 181 2.91 -8.63 -12.59
C GLN A 181 1.57 -7.94 -12.87
N ALA A 182 0.52 -8.30 -12.12
CA ALA A 182 -0.79 -7.69 -12.28
C ALA A 182 -0.79 -6.23 -11.81
N LEU A 183 -0.06 -5.94 -10.71
CA LEU A 183 0.15 -4.58 -10.22
C LEU A 183 0.87 -3.70 -11.25
N ARG A 184 1.97 -4.18 -11.84
CA ARG A 184 2.66 -3.46 -12.93
C ARG A 184 1.73 -3.21 -14.12
N ALA A 185 0.95 -4.21 -14.53
CA ALA A 185 0.06 -4.08 -15.68
C ALA A 185 -1.03 -3.02 -15.48
N VAL A 186 -1.63 -2.94 -14.29
CA VAL A 186 -2.68 -1.94 -14.02
C VAL A 186 -2.10 -0.53 -13.86
N THR A 187 -0.92 -0.38 -13.27
CA THR A 187 -0.26 0.93 -13.17
C THR A 187 0.20 1.46 -14.54
N GLU A 188 0.74 0.59 -15.41
CA GLU A 188 1.17 0.97 -16.77
C GLU A 188 0.00 1.26 -17.73
N SER A 189 -1.20 0.75 -17.43
CA SER A 189 -2.39 0.97 -18.28
C SER A 189 -3.01 2.35 -18.05
N GLY A 190 -2.99 2.86 -16.81
CA GLY A 190 -3.46 4.21 -16.46
C GLY A 190 -2.53 5.37 -16.87
N GLU A 191 -1.32 5.09 -17.40
CA GLU A 191 -0.40 6.11 -17.90
C GLU A 191 -0.53 6.38 -19.42
N ARG A 192 -1.48 5.74 -20.11
CA ARG A 192 -1.71 5.89 -21.56
C ARG A 192 -2.90 6.78 -21.88
#